data_AF-A0A6A1R155-F1
#
_entry.id   AF-A0A6A1R155-F1
#
_cell.length_a   1.000
_cell.length_b   1.000
_cell.length_c   1.000
_cell.angle_alpha   90.00
_cell.angle_beta   90.00
_cell.angle_gamma   90.00
#
_symmetry.space_group_name_H-M   'P 1'
#
loop_
_entity.id
_entity.type
_entity.pdbx_description
1 polymer ?
#
loop_
_entity_poly.entity_id
_entity_poly.type
_entity_poly.pdbx_seq_one_letter_code
_entity_poly.pdbx_strand_id
1 'polypeptide(L)'
;MYTALKHSHMLLAVLTLLASIAFVLMAWKAAPAARSPLAYVFTRIFGGLAALTGLAVTFVGPWQQMMYPYIGLVLFVVHGLSAGFAKRTSAVEQLTLRRGLLALQLLILLALCALMAIKPF
;
A
#
# COMPACT_ATOMS: atom_id res chain seq x y z
N MET A 1 -4.22 17.34 18.07
CA MET A 1 -3.22 17.01 17.03
C MET A 1 -3.24 15.54 16.65
N TYR A 2 -3.17 14.62 17.62
CA TYR A 2 -3.26 13.17 17.41
C TYR A 2 -4.47 12.73 16.55
N THR A 3 -5.67 13.21 16.86
CA THR A 3 -6.91 12.85 16.14
C THR A 3 -6.87 13.22 14.66
N ALA A 4 -6.36 14.41 14.31
CA ALA A 4 -6.26 14.84 12.92
C ALA A 4 -5.28 13.95 12.14
N LEU A 5 -4.10 13.67 12.71
CA LEU A 5 -3.10 12.78 12.10
C LEU A 5 -3.64 11.36 11.91
N LYS A 6 -4.38 10.84 12.89
CA LYS A 6 -5.04 9.52 12.80
C LYS A 6 -6.03 9.47 11.64
N HIS A 7 -6.92 10.45 11.51
CA HIS A 7 -7.89 10.48 10.41
C HIS A 7 -7.22 10.68 9.05
N SER A 8 -6.20 11.55 8.95
CA SER A 8 -5.41 11.70 7.74
C SER A 8 -4.72 10.40 7.35
N HIS A 9 -4.12 9.68 8.31
CA HIS A 9 -3.51 8.39 8.09
C HIS A 9 -4.49 7.35 7.54
N MET A 10 -5.68 7.25 8.15
CA MET A 10 -6.74 6.35 7.68
C MET A 10 -7.21 6.69 6.26
N LEU A 11 -7.46 7.96 5.98
CA LEU A 11 -7.86 8.41 4.64
C LEU A 11 -6.80 8.05 3.59
N LEU A 12 -5.53 8.34 3.87
CA LEU A 12 -4.42 8.05 2.97
C LEU A 12 -4.24 6.54 2.77
N ALA A 13 -4.44 5.72 3.80
CA ALA A 13 -4.41 4.27 3.69
C ALA A 13 -5.53 3.76 2.77
N VAL A 14 -6.75 4.28 2.89
CA VAL A 14 -7.88 3.93 2.01
C VAL A 14 -7.62 4.37 0.57
N LEU A 15 -7.12 5.58 0.34
CA LEU A 15 -6.77 6.05 -1.00
C LEU A 15 -5.66 5.20 -1.64
N THR A 16 -4.69 4.75 -0.83
CA THR A 16 -3.65 3.80 -1.28
C THR A 16 -4.29 2.48 -1.72
N LEU A 17 -5.23 1.93 -0.92
CA LEU A 17 -5.94 0.70 -1.25
C LEU A 17 -6.73 0.81 -2.55
N LEU A 18 -7.49 1.88 -2.72
CA LEU A 18 -8.26 2.12 -3.95
C LEU A 18 -7.34 2.26 -5.17
N ALA A 19 -6.24 3.01 -5.05
CA ALA A 19 -5.25 3.14 -6.11
C ALA A 19 -4.58 1.78 -6.45
N SER A 20 -4.33 0.94 -5.44
CA SER A 20 -3.73 -0.38 -5.63
C SER A 20 -4.68 -1.35 -6.32
N ILE A 21 -5.96 -1.32 -5.97
CA ILE A 21 -7.00 -2.09 -6.69
C ILE A 21 -7.05 -1.63 -8.15
N ALA A 22 -7.11 -0.33 -8.40
CA ALA A 22 -7.10 0.22 -9.75
C ALA A 22 -5.85 -0.20 -10.54
N PHE A 23 -4.68 -0.17 -9.90
CA PHE A 23 -3.43 -0.62 -10.52
C PHE A 23 -3.48 -2.09 -10.89
N VAL A 24 -3.95 -2.98 -9.99
CA VAL A 24 -4.13 -4.41 -10.28
C VAL A 24 -5.05 -4.61 -11.47
N LEU A 25 -6.25 -4.03 -11.44
CA LEU A 25 -7.24 -4.19 -12.51
C LEU A 25 -6.68 -3.76 -13.87
N MET A 26 -5.91 -2.67 -13.90
CA MET A 26 -5.31 -2.16 -15.13
C MET A 26 -4.06 -2.93 -15.58
N ALA A 27 -3.30 -3.54 -14.67
CA ALA A 27 -2.05 -4.23 -14.98
C ALA A 27 -2.18 -5.76 -15.07
N TRP A 28 -3.37 -6.33 -14.81
CA TRP A 28 -3.60 -7.77 -14.75
C TRP A 28 -3.51 -8.51 -16.09
N LYS A 29 -3.92 -7.84 -17.17
CA LYS A 29 -3.95 -8.40 -18.53
C LYS A 29 -2.55 -8.47 -19.13
N ALA A 30 -2.33 -9.36 -20.11
CA ALA A 30 -1.03 -9.56 -20.76
C ALA A 30 -0.41 -8.24 -21.28
N ALA A 31 -1.24 -7.41 -21.93
CA ALA A 31 -0.95 -6.01 -22.19
C ALA A 31 -1.61 -5.15 -21.09
N PRO A 32 -0.84 -4.50 -20.20
CA PRO A 32 -1.38 -3.56 -19.24
C PRO A 32 -2.06 -2.37 -19.93
N ALA A 33 -3.10 -1.81 -19.30
CA ALA A 33 -3.71 -0.58 -19.79
C ALA A 33 -2.70 0.58 -19.77
N ALA A 34 -2.78 1.48 -20.75
CA ALA A 34 -1.89 2.64 -20.88
C ALA A 34 -1.88 3.55 -19.64
N ARG A 35 -2.99 3.58 -18.89
CA ARG A 35 -3.14 4.36 -17.65
C ARG A 35 -2.69 3.61 -16.39
N SER A 36 -2.27 2.35 -16.48
CA SER A 36 -1.75 1.59 -15.32
C SER A 36 -0.59 2.29 -14.60
N PRO A 37 0.37 2.98 -15.27
CA PRO A 37 1.45 3.67 -14.56
C PRO A 37 0.94 4.84 -13.70
N LEU A 38 -0.16 5.48 -14.08
CA LEU A 38 -0.76 6.57 -13.32
C LEU A 38 -1.36 6.06 -12.00
N ALA A 39 -2.09 4.95 -12.02
CA ALA A 39 -2.57 4.33 -10.77
C ALA A 39 -1.42 3.89 -9.88
N TYR A 40 -0.36 3.31 -10.44
CA TYR A 40 0.87 3.02 -9.70
C TYR A 40 1.43 4.29 -9.02
N VAL A 41 1.52 5.42 -9.73
CA VAL A 41 2.00 6.67 -9.12
C VAL A 41 1.11 7.09 -7.94
N PHE A 42 -0.21 6.99 -8.06
CA PHE A 42 -1.12 7.27 -6.94
C PHE A 42 -0.90 6.34 -5.75
N THR A 43 -0.63 5.04 -5.96
CA THR A 43 -0.27 4.13 -4.85
C THR A 43 0.98 4.61 -4.11
N ARG A 44 1.96 5.17 -4.83
CA ARG A 44 3.22 5.64 -4.23
C ARG A 44 3.03 6.94 -3.46
N ILE A 45 2.24 7.87 -4.01
CA ILE A 45 1.97 9.16 -3.37
C ILE A 45 1.15 8.95 -2.10
N PHE A 46 -0.03 8.34 -2.21
CA PHE A 46 -0.90 8.14 -1.05
C PHE A 46 -0.26 7.19 -0.04
N GLY A 47 0.40 6.12 -0.50
CA GLY A 47 1.06 5.17 0.38
C GLY A 47 2.23 5.80 1.14
N GLY A 48 3.04 6.61 0.47
CA GLY A 48 4.13 7.36 1.11
C GLY A 48 3.61 8.32 2.18
N LEU A 49 2.57 9.09 1.86
CA LEU A 49 1.91 9.97 2.83
C LEU A 49 1.26 9.19 3.98
N ALA A 50 0.66 8.03 3.71
CA ALA A 50 0.10 7.14 4.72
C ALA A 50 1.21 6.64 5.67
N ALA A 51 2.36 6.25 5.14
CA ALA A 51 3.50 5.82 5.96
C ALA A 51 4.03 6.95 6.84
N LEU A 52 4.18 8.16 6.30
CA LEU A 52 4.63 9.33 7.07
C LEU A 52 3.64 9.70 8.19
N THR A 53 2.35 9.74 7.88
CA THR A 53 1.31 10.01 8.88
C THR A 53 1.20 8.88 9.91
N GLY A 54 1.41 7.62 9.52
CA GLY A 54 1.46 6.47 10.42
C GLY A 54 2.64 6.52 11.38
N LEU A 55 3.83 6.91 10.89
CA LEU A 55 4.98 7.18 11.75
C LEU A 55 4.70 8.32 12.72
N ALA A 56 4.11 9.43 12.25
CA ALA A 56 3.73 10.55 13.12
C ALA A 56 2.74 10.11 14.22
N VAL A 57 1.72 9.31 13.87
CA VAL A 57 0.77 8.73 14.83
C VAL A 57 1.48 7.83 15.83
N THR A 58 2.51 7.08 15.40
CA THR A 58 3.27 6.17 16.26
C THR A 58 4.06 6.91 17.35
N PHE A 59 4.72 8.02 16.99
CA PHE A 59 5.57 8.77 17.92
C PHE A 59 4.81 9.82 18.73
N VAL A 60 3.72 10.38 18.20
CA VAL A 60 2.87 11.36 18.92
C VAL A 60 1.84 10.66 19.80
N GLY A 61 1.44 9.43 19.44
CA GLY A 61 0.51 8.61 20.22
C GLY A 61 1.20 7.66 21.20
N PRO A 62 0.44 6.87 21.98
CA PRO A 62 0.97 5.95 23.00
C PRO A 62 1.60 4.66 22.41
N TRP A 63 1.96 4.66 21.13
CA TRP A 63 2.10 3.44 20.32
C TRP A 63 3.55 3.03 20.06
N GLN A 64 4.52 3.86 20.40
CA GLN A 64 5.93 3.63 20.14
C GLN A 64 6.45 2.32 20.73
N GLN A 65 5.93 1.88 21.88
CA GLN A 65 6.37 0.64 22.54
C GLN A 65 5.69 -0.61 21.99
N MET A 66 4.77 -0.48 21.03
CA MET A 66 3.99 -1.58 20.51
C MET A 66 4.59 -2.11 19.21
N MET A 67 4.50 -3.43 18.97
CA MET A 67 5.14 -4.04 17.80
C MET A 67 4.43 -3.76 16.46
N TYR A 68 3.14 -3.45 16.49
CA TYR A 68 2.33 -3.40 15.28
C TYR A 68 2.64 -2.24 14.31
N PRO A 69 3.06 -1.03 14.73
CA PRO A 69 3.47 0.00 13.79
C PRO A 69 4.69 -0.44 12.98
N TYR A 70 5.61 -1.18 13.60
CA TYR A 70 6.82 -1.70 12.96
C TYR A 70 6.50 -2.83 11.98
N ILE A 71 5.61 -3.75 12.36
CA ILE A 71 5.07 -4.76 11.42
C ILE A 71 4.39 -4.05 10.24
N GLY A 72 3.63 -3.01 10.52
CA GLY A 72 2.98 -2.18 9.49
C GLY A 72 3.99 -1.55 8.52
N LEU A 73 5.11 -1.02 9.04
CA LEU A 73 6.18 -0.45 8.23
C LEU A 73 6.83 -1.48 7.31
N VAL A 74 7.15 -2.67 7.85
CA VAL A 74 7.74 -3.77 7.08
C VAL A 74 6.80 -4.20 5.96
N LEU A 75 5.53 -4.44 6.28
CA LEU A 75 4.52 -4.80 5.29
C LEU A 75 4.36 -3.70 4.23
N PHE A 76 4.38 -2.42 4.62
CA PHE A 76 4.32 -1.31 3.67
C PHE A 76 5.51 -1.31 2.69
N VAL A 77 6.72 -1.61 3.16
CA VAL A 77 7.90 -1.75 2.31
C VAL A 77 7.73 -2.91 1.31
N VAL A 78 7.30 -4.09 1.77
CA VAL A 78 7.11 -5.26 0.90
C VAL A 78 6.01 -5.00 -0.13
N HIS A 79 4.91 -4.36 0.26
CA HIS A 79 3.88 -3.87 -0.65
C HIS A 79 4.48 -2.98 -1.74
N GLY A 80 5.27 -1.97 -1.33
CA GLY A 80 5.88 -1.01 -2.22
C GLY A 80 6.87 -1.61 -3.22
N LEU A 81 7.69 -2.56 -2.76
CA LEU A 81 8.62 -3.31 -3.61
C LEU A 81 7.85 -4.18 -4.61
N SER A 82 6.84 -4.92 -4.15
CA SER A 82 6.02 -5.79 -4.98
C SER A 82 5.31 -5.00 -6.09
N ALA A 83 4.70 -3.86 -5.76
CA ALA A 83 4.08 -2.97 -6.74
C ALA A 83 5.11 -2.39 -7.75
N GLY A 84 6.30 -2.01 -7.26
CA GLY A 84 7.39 -1.50 -8.09
C GLY A 84 7.90 -2.54 -9.08
N PHE A 85 8.11 -3.78 -8.64
CA PHE A 85 8.50 -4.89 -9.51
C PHE A 85 7.39 -5.24 -10.49
N ALA A 86 6.12 -5.28 -10.06
CA ALA A 86 4.99 -5.52 -10.96
C ALA A 86 4.92 -4.48 -12.09
N LYS A 87 5.17 -3.21 -11.79
CA LYS A 87 5.21 -2.10 -12.76
C LYS A 87 6.35 -2.25 -13.78
N ARG A 88 7.49 -2.82 -13.38
CA ARG A 88 8.66 -3.05 -14.27
C ARG A 88 8.53 -4.33 -15.09
N THR A 89 7.71 -5.26 -14.64
CA THR A 89 7.48 -6.58 -15.25
C THR A 89 6.37 -6.50 -16.31
N SER A 90 6.58 -5.72 -17.38
CA SER A 90 5.55 -5.47 -18.41
C SER A 90 5.51 -6.50 -19.54
N ALA A 91 6.57 -7.29 -19.71
CA ALA A 91 6.72 -8.24 -20.79
C ALA A 91 5.75 -9.43 -20.68
N VAL A 92 5.38 -10.02 -21.82
CA VAL A 92 4.35 -11.08 -21.89
C VAL A 92 4.85 -12.38 -21.27
N GLU A 93 6.12 -12.71 -21.49
CA GLU A 93 6.79 -13.89 -20.93
C GLU A 93 6.88 -13.86 -19.39
N GLN A 94 6.75 -12.68 -18.78
CA GLN A 94 6.77 -12.49 -17.33
C GLN A 94 5.36 -12.30 -16.73
N LEU A 95 4.29 -12.59 -17.48
CA LEU A 95 2.92 -12.35 -17.05
C LEU A 95 2.57 -13.01 -15.70
N THR A 96 2.98 -14.27 -15.51
CA THR A 96 2.74 -15.01 -14.26
C THR A 96 3.41 -14.34 -13.07
N LEU A 97 4.67 -13.91 -13.24
CA LEU A 97 5.41 -13.16 -12.21
C LEU A 97 4.73 -11.83 -11.90
N ARG A 98 4.34 -11.05 -12.92
CA ARG A 98 3.62 -9.79 -12.71
C ARG A 98 2.34 -10.01 -11.92
N ARG A 99 1.52 -11.01 -12.26
CA ARG A 99 0.28 -11.33 -11.55
C ARG A 99 0.54 -11.73 -10.11
N GLY A 100 1.58 -12.53 -9.86
CA GLY A 100 2.02 -12.88 -8.51
C GLY A 100 2.37 -11.65 -7.68
N LEU A 101 3.16 -10.72 -8.24
CA LEU A 101 3.53 -9.46 -7.58
C LEU A 101 2.33 -8.53 -7.34
N LEU A 102 1.40 -8.45 -8.30
CA LEU A 102 0.15 -7.69 -8.19
C LEU A 102 -0.78 -8.24 -7.10
N ALA A 103 -0.87 -9.57 -6.99
CA ALA A 103 -1.62 -10.24 -5.94
C ALA A 103 -0.96 -10.03 -4.57
N LEU A 104 0.36 -10.24 -4.48
CA LEU A 104 1.13 -10.07 -3.26
C LEU A 104 1.00 -8.65 -2.70
N GLN A 105 1.19 -7.62 -3.53
CA GLN A 105 1.07 -6.23 -3.06
C GLN A 105 -0.34 -5.91 -2.56
N LEU A 106 -1.39 -6.49 -3.15
CA LEU A 106 -2.78 -6.26 -2.73
C LEU A 106 -3.08 -6.99 -1.41
N LEU A 107 -2.67 -8.25 -1.30
CA LEU A 107 -2.82 -9.05 -0.09
C LEU A 107 -2.15 -8.39 1.12
N ILE A 108 -0.93 -7.88 0.94
CA ILE A 108 -0.21 -7.16 2.00
C ILE A 108 -0.95 -5.90 2.42
N LEU A 109 -1.47 -5.13 1.45
CA LEU A 109 -2.19 -3.90 1.77
C LEU A 109 -3.53 -4.18 2.46
N LEU A 110 -4.23 -5.25 2.07
CA LEU A 110 -5.42 -5.72 2.79
C LEU A 110 -5.08 -6.14 4.23
N ALA A 111 -3.97 -6.86 4.43
CA ALA A 111 -3.50 -7.22 5.76
C ALA A 111 -3.19 -5.97 6.61
N LEU A 112 -2.57 -4.94 6.04
CA LEU A 112 -2.35 -3.65 6.69
C LEU A 112 -3.66 -2.98 7.11
N CYS A 113 -4.63 -2.87 6.20
CA CYS A 113 -5.94 -2.30 6.51
C CYS A 113 -6.70 -3.12 7.58
N ALA A 114 -6.58 -4.44 7.57
CA ALA A 114 -7.18 -5.29 8.60
C ALA A 114 -6.52 -5.10 9.97
N LEU A 115 -5.17 -5.03 10.03
CA LEU A 115 -4.44 -4.73 11.25
C LEU A 115 -4.84 -3.38 11.86
N MET A 116 -5.13 -2.41 11.00
CA MET A 116 -5.66 -1.12 11.40
C MET A 116 -7.08 -1.22 11.98
N ALA A 117 -7.97 -1.99 11.35
CA ALA A 117 -9.36 -2.10 11.78
C ALA A 117 -9.54 -2.85 13.11
N ILE A 118 -8.68 -3.84 13.38
CA ILE A 118 -8.81 -4.74 14.54
C ILE A 118 -8.20 -4.12 15.81
N LYS A 119 -7.25 -3.18 15.67
CA LYS A 119 -6.59 -2.57 16.83
C LYS A 119 -7.32 -1.30 17.28
N PRO A 120 -7.54 -1.12 18.59
CA PRO A 120 -8.03 0.14 19.13
C PRO A 120 -6.92 1.18 18.95
N PHE A 121 -7.07 2.08 17.98
CA PHE A 121 -6.27 3.30 17.83
C PHE A 121 -6.80 4.43 18.69
#